data_AF-A0A7X1KKI7-F1
#
_entry.id   AF-A0A7X1KKI7-F1
#
_cell.length_a   1.000
_cell.length_b   1.000
_cell.length_c   1.000
_cell.angle_alpha   90.00
_cell.angle_beta   90.00
_cell.angle_gamma   90.00
#
_symmetry.space_group_name_H-M   'P 1'
#
loop_
_entity.id
_entity.type
_entity.pdbx_description
1 polymer ?
#
loop_
_entity_poly.entity_id
_entity_poly.type
_entity_poly.pdbx_seq_one_letter_code
_entity_poly.pdbx_strand_id
1 'polypeptide(L)'
;MAVAAPKPVDDADLRCVAAVAAMIGTLDENKADPEVVSGLTAIFMYYLGKVDARYPGLDYAAILTALLSAPGYDRQLPVDLRRCGGEAEERGAMLKDLGERMKSAVPLNPATRPG
;
A
#
# COMPACT_ATOMS: atom_id res chain seq x y z
N MET A 1 -26.78 18.44 8.68
CA MET A 1 -25.45 18.93 9.10
C MET A 1 -24.44 18.34 8.12
N ALA A 2 -23.81 19.15 7.28
CA ALA A 2 -22.79 18.66 6.35
C ALA A 2 -21.48 18.46 7.13
N VAL A 3 -21.01 17.21 7.22
CA VAL A 3 -19.70 16.90 7.78
C VAL A 3 -18.67 17.41 6.78
N ALA A 4 -17.80 18.34 7.19
CA ALA A 4 -16.71 18.80 6.35
C ALA A 4 -15.87 17.58 5.92
N ALA A 5 -15.65 17.43 4.61
CA ALA A 5 -14.79 16.36 4.11
C ALA A 5 -13.40 16.50 4.77
N PRO A 6 -12.85 15.43 5.36
CA PRO A 6 -11.51 15.49 5.95
C PRO A 6 -10.50 15.94 4.89
N LYS A 7 -9.50 16.73 5.30
CA LYS A 7 -8.44 17.11 4.37
C LYS A 7 -7.71 15.83 3.96
N PRO A 8 -7.27 15.70 2.69
CA PRO A 8 -6.59 14.48 2.24
C PRO A 8 -5.38 14.10 3.12
N VAL A 9 -4.68 15.07 3.71
CA VAL A 9 -3.56 14.84 4.64
C VAL A 9 -3.95 14.15 5.96
N ASP A 10 -5.20 14.28 6.39
CA ASP A 10 -5.72 13.59 7.59
C ASP A 10 -6.09 12.13 7.28
N ASP A 11 -6.13 11.76 6.00
CA ASP A 11 -6.48 10.43 5.53
C ASP A 11 -5.42 9.40 5.94
N ALA A 12 -5.84 8.41 6.72
CA ALA A 12 -4.96 7.36 7.20
C ALA A 12 -4.39 6.50 6.05
N ASP A 13 -5.09 6.38 4.93
CA ASP A 13 -4.59 5.63 3.78
C ASP A 13 -3.58 6.46 2.98
N LEU A 14 -3.75 7.79 2.89
CA LEU A 14 -2.72 8.64 2.28
C LEU A 14 -1.42 8.60 3.10
N ARG A 15 -1.53 8.56 4.42
CA ARG A 15 -0.40 8.29 5.32
C ARG A 15 0.25 6.93 5.07
N CYS A 16 -0.52 5.88 4.75
CA CYS A 16 0.04 4.60 4.32
C CYS A 16 0.83 4.71 3.02
N VAL A 17 0.31 5.44 2.02
CA VAL A 17 1.00 5.69 0.76
C VAL A 17 2.35 6.39 1.04
N ALA A 18 2.35 7.42 1.89
CA ALA A 18 3.56 8.17 2.26
C ALA A 18 4.58 7.29 2.98
N ALA A 19 4.13 6.54 3.99
CA ALA A 19 4.98 5.67 4.79
C ALA A 19 5.66 4.59 3.94
N VAL A 20 4.91 3.94 3.04
CA VAL A 20 5.43 2.89 2.18
C VAL A 20 6.33 3.47 1.08
N ALA A 21 5.98 4.63 0.51
CA ALA A 21 6.84 5.33 -0.45
C ALA A 21 8.20 5.69 0.18
N ALA A 22 8.21 6.17 1.43
CA ALA A 22 9.45 6.43 2.15
C ALA A 22 10.30 5.17 2.33
N MET A 23 9.67 4.03 2.68
CA MET A 23 10.37 2.75 2.79
C MET A 23 10.98 2.32 1.46
N ILE A 24 10.21 2.35 0.36
CA ILE A 24 10.70 2.00 -0.98
C ILE A 24 11.90 2.89 -1.36
N GLY A 25 11.81 4.20 -1.10
CA GLY A 25 12.90 5.14 -1.40
C GLY A 25 14.18 4.91 -0.60
N THR A 26 14.16 4.10 0.46
CA THR A 26 15.36 3.72 1.24
C THR A 26 16.00 2.41 0.80
N LEU A 27 15.35 1.65 -0.09
CA LEU A 27 15.87 0.37 -0.55
C LEU A 27 17.04 0.58 -1.53
N ASP A 28 18.11 -0.20 -1.34
CA ASP A 28 19.16 -0.36 -2.34
C ASP A 28 18.68 -1.37 -3.39
N GLU A 29 18.39 -0.91 -4.60
CA GLU A 29 17.84 -1.73 -5.69
C GLU A 29 18.72 -2.95 -6.03
N ASN A 30 20.01 -2.93 -5.69
CA ASN A 30 20.94 -4.03 -5.96
C ASN A 30 21.04 -5.04 -4.80
N LYS A 31 20.42 -4.76 -3.66
CA LYS A 31 20.52 -5.59 -2.44
C LYS A 31 19.18 -5.92 -1.81
N ALA A 32 18.12 -5.21 -2.16
CA ALA A 32 16.79 -5.47 -1.63
C ALA A 32 16.30 -6.84 -2.10
N ASP A 33 15.75 -7.60 -1.15
CA ASP A 33 15.09 -8.87 -1.46
C ASP A 33 13.91 -8.61 -2.42
N PRO A 34 13.84 -9.28 -3.59
CA PRO A 34 12.74 -9.13 -4.53
C PRO A 34 11.35 -9.40 -3.91
N GLU A 35 11.26 -10.30 -2.93
CA GLU A 35 10.00 -10.56 -2.23
C GLU A 35 9.58 -9.36 -1.36
N VAL A 36 10.55 -8.69 -0.74
CA VAL A 36 10.28 -7.47 0.04
C VAL A 36 9.86 -6.32 -0.88
N VAL A 37 10.55 -6.13 -2.01
CA VAL A 37 10.22 -5.09 -2.99
C VAL A 37 8.81 -5.31 -3.55
N SER A 38 8.48 -6.54 -3.95
CA SER A 38 7.15 -6.87 -4.49
C SER A 38 6.05 -6.71 -3.44
N GLY A 39 6.31 -7.11 -2.19
CA GLY A 39 5.40 -6.89 -1.06
C GLY A 39 5.11 -5.41 -0.82
N LEU A 40 6.15 -4.58 -0.72
CA LEU A 40 5.99 -3.13 -0.54
C LEU A 40 5.28 -2.47 -1.72
N THR A 41 5.57 -2.91 -2.95
CA THR A 41 4.89 -2.43 -4.17
C THR A 41 3.41 -2.78 -4.14
N ALA A 42 3.04 -3.99 -3.72
CA ALA A 42 1.64 -4.41 -3.60
C ALA A 42 0.88 -3.58 -2.55
N ILE A 43 1.50 -3.33 -1.38
CA ILE A 43 0.92 -2.48 -0.34
C ILE A 43 0.74 -1.05 -0.86
N PHE A 44 1.77 -0.48 -1.51
CA PHE A 44 1.71 0.85 -2.09
C PHE A 44 0.56 0.97 -3.11
N MET A 45 0.45 0.03 -4.05
CA MET A 45 -0.61 0.01 -5.06
C MET A 45 -2.01 -0.14 -4.45
N TYR A 46 -2.18 -0.98 -3.43
CA TYR A 46 -3.46 -1.16 -2.73
C TYR A 46 -3.95 0.16 -2.10
N TYR A 47 -3.09 0.83 -1.33
CA TYR A 47 -3.45 2.10 -0.71
C TYR A 47 -3.57 3.24 -1.73
N LEU A 48 -2.72 3.26 -2.76
CA LEU A 48 -2.82 4.24 -3.84
C LEU A 48 -4.19 4.15 -4.51
N GLY A 49 -4.66 2.94 -4.85
CA GLY A 49 -5.99 2.74 -5.43
C GLY A 49 -7.13 3.18 -4.51
N LYS A 50 -7.05 2.92 -3.21
CA LYS A 50 -8.04 3.40 -2.22
C LYS A 50 -8.09 4.93 -2.13
N VAL A 51 -6.93 5.58 -2.25
CA VAL A 51 -6.83 7.05 -2.22
C VAL A 51 -7.31 7.63 -3.54
N ASP A 52 -6.91 7.10 -4.69
CA ASP A 52 -7.31 7.60 -6.01
C ASP A 52 -8.83 7.49 -6.22
N ALA A 53 -9.44 6.41 -5.73
CA ALA A 53 -10.90 6.26 -5.74
C ALA A 53 -11.66 7.35 -4.95
N ARG A 54 -11.02 7.94 -3.92
CA ARG A 54 -11.61 8.99 -3.07
C ARG A 54 -11.20 10.39 -3.49
N TYR A 55 -9.99 10.54 -4.02
CA TYR A 55 -9.38 11.81 -4.42
C TYR A 55 -8.76 11.68 -5.82
N PRO A 56 -9.59 11.53 -6.87
CA PRO A 56 -9.09 11.36 -8.22
C PRO A 56 -8.29 12.59 -8.66
N GLY A 57 -7.12 12.36 -9.27
CA GLY A 57 -6.26 13.44 -9.77
C GLY A 57 -5.48 14.20 -8.70
N LEU A 58 -5.33 13.62 -7.50
CA LEU A 58 -4.50 14.18 -6.44
C LEU A 58 -3.04 14.32 -6.90
N ASP A 59 -2.40 15.45 -6.58
CA ASP A 59 -0.95 15.61 -6.74
C ASP A 59 -0.22 14.84 -5.63
N TYR A 60 0.02 13.56 -5.89
CA TYR A 60 0.69 12.66 -4.95
C TYR A 60 2.09 13.15 -4.59
N ALA A 61 2.86 13.69 -5.54
CA ALA A 61 4.20 14.16 -5.24
C ALA A 61 4.17 15.30 -4.23
N ALA A 62 3.38 16.34 -4.50
CA ALA A 62 3.27 17.48 -3.59
C ALA A 62 2.74 17.07 -2.21
N ILE A 63 1.69 16.25 -2.17
CA ILE A 63 1.03 15.94 -0.90
C ILE A 63 1.84 14.95 -0.04
N LEU A 64 2.48 13.96 -0.65
CA LEU A 64 3.31 13.00 0.09
C LEU A 64 4.56 13.70 0.61
N THR A 65 5.18 14.60 -0.16
CA THR A 65 6.30 15.42 0.33
C THR A 65 5.89 16.31 1.48
N ALA A 66 4.73 16.98 1.41
CA ALA A 66 4.22 17.83 2.49
C ALA A 66 3.96 17.01 3.77
N LEU A 67 3.43 15.80 3.62
CA LEU A 67 3.10 14.90 4.72
C LEU A 67 4.38 14.34 5.39
N LEU A 68 5.35 13.87 4.59
CA LEU A 68 6.63 13.38 5.10
C LEU A 68 7.48 14.47 5.75
N SER A 69 7.32 15.72 5.32
CA SER A 69 8.02 16.88 5.90
C SER A 69 7.29 17.49 7.10
N ALA A 70 6.11 16.98 7.47
CA ALA A 70 5.32 17.54 8.56
C ALA A 70 6.03 17.35 9.92
N PRO A 71 6.10 18.38 10.77
CA PRO A 71 6.74 18.27 12.09
C PRO A 71 6.16 17.12 12.91
N GLY A 72 7.01 16.22 13.38
CA GLY A 72 6.61 15.08 14.21
C GLY A 72 6.11 13.86 13.43
N TYR A 73 6.10 13.89 12.10
CA TYR A 73 5.69 12.74 11.29
C TYR A 73 6.65 11.55 11.44
N ASP A 74 7.92 11.78 11.75
CA ASP A 74 8.91 10.76 12.12
C ASP A 74 8.41 9.83 13.24
N ARG A 75 7.69 10.38 14.23
CA ARG A 75 7.10 9.61 15.33
C ARG A 75 5.81 8.90 14.93
N GLN A 76 5.10 9.44 13.95
CA GLN A 76 3.86 8.85 13.41
C GLN A 76 4.13 7.74 12.40
N LEU A 77 5.24 7.83 11.64
CA LEU A 77 5.65 6.87 10.63
C LEU A 77 5.62 5.41 11.10
N PRO A 78 6.22 5.01 12.25
CA PRO A 78 6.13 3.63 12.72
C PRO A 78 4.72 3.21 13.14
N VAL A 79 3.87 4.16 13.55
CA VAL A 79 2.46 3.89 13.87
C VAL A 79 1.69 3.58 12.59
N ASP A 80 1.88 4.41 11.56
CA ASP A 80 1.27 4.21 10.26
C ASP A 80 1.75 2.89 9.64
N LEU A 81 3.07 2.63 9.60
CA LEU A 81 3.61 1.37 9.08
C LEU A 81 3.02 0.13 9.75
N ARG A 82 2.87 0.13 11.09
CA ARG A 82 2.22 -1.00 11.80
C ARG A 82 0.76 -1.17 11.40
N ARG A 83 0.01 -0.07 11.28
CA ARG A 83 -1.40 -0.11 10.84
C ARG A 83 -1.51 -0.68 9.42
N CYS A 84 -0.72 -0.12 8.50
CA CYS A 84 -0.78 -0.46 7.09
C CYS A 84 -0.29 -1.89 6.84
N GLY A 85 0.75 -2.31 7.56
CA GLY A 85 1.25 -3.69 7.56
C GLY A 85 0.21 -4.69 8.06
N GLY A 86 -0.48 -4.39 9.17
CA GLY A 86 -1.52 -5.28 9.70
C GLY A 86 -2.70 -5.48 8.74
N GLU A 87 -3.19 -4.40 8.11
CA GLU A 87 -4.25 -4.53 7.08
C GLU A 87 -3.71 -5.31 5.86
N ALA A 88 -2.47 -5.07 5.43
CA ALA A 88 -1.87 -5.80 4.32
C ALA A 88 -1.72 -7.30 4.61
N GLU A 89 -1.35 -7.69 5.83
CA GLU A 89 -1.28 -9.08 6.28
C GLU A 89 -2.66 -9.75 6.23
N GLU A 90 -3.69 -9.07 6.75
CA GLU A 90 -5.08 -9.56 6.73
C GLU A 90 -5.56 -9.76 5.28
N ARG A 91 -5.33 -8.78 4.41
CA ARG A 91 -5.68 -8.87 2.98
C ARG A 91 -4.89 -9.95 2.26
N GLY A 92 -3.60 -10.10 2.56
CA GLY A 92 -2.76 -11.15 2.01
C GLY A 92 -3.25 -12.54 2.39
N ALA A 93 -3.63 -12.74 3.66
CA ALA A 93 -4.21 -14.00 4.13
C ALA A 93 -5.53 -14.31 3.42
N MET A 94 -6.41 -13.32 3.26
CA MET A 94 -7.66 -13.45 2.50
C MET A 94 -7.42 -13.83 1.04
N LEU A 95 -6.48 -13.17 0.36
CA LEU A 95 -6.15 -13.46 -1.04
C LEU A 95 -5.59 -14.87 -1.21
N LYS A 96 -4.79 -15.34 -0.24
CA LYS A 96 -4.24 -16.69 -0.24
C LYS A 96 -5.34 -17.75 -0.08
N ASP A 97 -6.24 -17.57 0.89
CA ASP A 97 -7.41 -18.46 1.08
C ASP A 97 -8.31 -18.48 -0.15
N LEU A 98 -8.61 -17.31 -0.74
CA LEU A 98 -9.36 -17.23 -1.98
C LEU A 98 -8.66 -18.00 -3.11
N GLY A 99 -7.36 -17.81 -3.27
CA GLY A 99 -6.56 -18.53 -4.27
C GLY A 99 -6.63 -20.05 -4.10
N GLU A 100 -6.52 -20.56 -2.88
CA GLU A 100 -6.67 -22.00 -2.60
C GLU A 100 -8.07 -22.52 -2.96
N ARG A 101 -9.12 -21.75 -2.65
CA ARG A 101 -10.50 -22.12 -3.03
C ARG A 101 -10.72 -22.07 -4.54
N MET A 102 -10.02 -21.20 -5.26
CA MET A 102 -10.15 -21.10 -6.72
C MET A 102 -9.41 -22.23 -7.46
N LYS A 103 -8.38 -22.84 -6.87
CA LYS A 103 -7.70 -24.01 -7.46
C LYS A 103 -8.65 -25.18 -7.72
N SER A 104 -9.70 -25.33 -6.92
CA SER A 104 -10.71 -26.36 -7.13
C SER A 104 -11.78 -25.96 -8.15
N ALA A 105 -11.91 -24.66 -8.44
CA ALA A 105 -12.88 -24.12 -9.40
C ALA A 105 -12.34 -24.02 -10.83
N VAL A 106 -11.04 -23.81 -11.00
CA VAL A 106 -10.37 -23.74 -12.31
C VAL A 106 -9.16 -24.68 -12.29
N PRO A 107 -9.16 -25.80 -13.04
CA PRO A 107 -7.97 -26.64 -13.18
C PRO A 107 -6.92 -25.88 -13.99
N LEU A 108 -6.06 -25.12 -13.30
CA LEU A 108 -4.91 -24.48 -13.91
C LEU A 108 -3.93 -25.57 -14.35
N ASN A 109 -3.92 -25.90 -15.65
CA ASN A 109 -2.94 -26.83 -16.21
C ASN A 109 -1.56 -26.16 -16.21
N PRO A 110 -0.56 -26.67 -15.44
CA PRO A 110 0.77 -26.07 -15.37
C PRO A 110 1.49 -26.02 -16.73
N ALA A 111 1.06 -26.81 -17.73
CA ALA A 111 1.61 -26.81 -19.08
C ALA A 111 1.22 -25.57 -19.94
N THR A 112 0.39 -24.65 -19.44
CA THR A 112 -0.11 -23.49 -20.20
C THR A 112 0.40 -22.14 -19.68
N ARG A 113 1.36 -22.10 -18.73
CA ARG A 113 2.00 -20.84 -18.34
C ARG A 113 2.89 -20.33 -19.50
N PRO A 114 2.64 -19.12 -20.05
CA PRO A 114 3.64 -18.49 -20.89
C PRO A 114 4.84 -18.14 -19.99
N GLY A 115 6.02 -18.60 -20.42
CA GLY A 115 7.30 -18.30 -19.78
C GLY A 115 7.76 -16.88 -20.03
#